data_AF-A0A7Y2FVQ6-F1
#
_entry.id   AF-A0A7Y2FVQ6-F1
#
_cell.length_a   1.000
_cell.length_b   1.000
_cell.length_c   1.000
_cell.angle_alpha   90.00
_cell.angle_beta   90.00
_cell.angle_gamma   90.00
#
_symmetry.space_group_name_H-M   'P 1'
#
loop_
_entity.id
_entity.type
_entity.pdbx_description
1 polymer ?
#
loop_
_entity_poly.entity_id
_entity_poly.type
_entity_poly.pdbx_seq_one_letter_code
_entity_poly.pdbx_strand_id
1 'polypeptide(L)'
;YNGETSDLTGPVTFEVKALNNTVLPAEDREAKVEFQREVAEFSRRVQGTQQLMREMRNRMRHIKEAINRVEEPVDGLMADYYALDAAMDDVSRALNGDNMKTRLDIDQPPSPAGRLGWINYEQKYSTSSPTGTHKMSLAIAKEEFEPILDIIRKLATEDLEALEQKLEDADAPYTPGRALKMID
;
A
#
# COMPACT_ATOMS: atom_id res chain seq x y z
N TYR A 1 36.69 -11.28 -4.99
CA TYR A 1 35.53 -11.53 -5.86
C TYR A 1 35.00 -10.16 -6.30
N ASN A 2 35.13 -9.82 -7.58
CA ASN A 2 34.95 -8.44 -8.11
C ASN A 2 33.56 -8.19 -8.74
N GLY A 3 32.51 -8.88 -8.27
CA GLY A 3 31.15 -8.65 -8.77
C GLY A 3 30.90 -9.06 -10.23
N GLU A 4 31.84 -9.74 -10.88
CA GLU A 4 31.67 -10.22 -12.24
C GLU A 4 30.88 -11.54 -12.26
N THR A 5 29.84 -11.58 -13.09
CA THR A 5 29.01 -12.76 -13.36
C THR A 5 29.44 -13.40 -14.68
N SER A 6 29.56 -14.72 -14.70
CA SER A 6 29.81 -15.50 -15.92
C SER A 6 28.66 -16.49 -16.14
N ASP A 7 28.09 -16.45 -17.35
CA ASP A 7 27.02 -17.37 -17.73
C ASP A 7 27.59 -18.77 -18.00
N LEU A 8 27.10 -19.76 -17.25
CA LEU A 8 27.55 -21.16 -17.37
C LEU A 8 26.76 -21.94 -18.42
N THR A 9 25.50 -21.57 -18.68
CA THR A 9 24.63 -22.21 -19.67
C THR A 9 23.44 -21.32 -20.01
N GLY A 10 22.82 -21.56 -21.17
CA GLY A 10 21.60 -20.90 -21.60
C GLY A 10 20.32 -21.52 -21.00
N PRO A 11 19.18 -20.82 -21.11
CA PRO A 11 17.89 -21.32 -20.64
C PRO A 11 17.44 -22.57 -21.44
N VAL A 12 16.86 -23.55 -20.74
CA VAL A 12 16.30 -24.77 -21.34
C VAL A 12 14.78 -24.76 -21.18
N THR A 13 14.05 -25.04 -22.26
CA THR A 13 12.59 -25.13 -22.25
C THR A 13 12.14 -26.55 -21.90
N PHE A 14 11.12 -26.68 -21.07
CA PHE A 14 10.47 -27.96 -20.76
C PHE A 14 8.96 -27.77 -20.59
N GLU A 15 8.20 -28.82 -20.89
CA GLU A 15 6.74 -28.84 -20.71
C GLU A 15 6.40 -29.26 -19.28
N VAL A 16 5.60 -28.45 -18.57
CA VAL A 16 5.12 -28.76 -17.21
C VAL A 16 3.70 -29.30 -17.29
N LYS A 17 3.54 -30.59 -16.95
CA LYS A 17 2.22 -31.25 -16.86
C LYS A 17 1.75 -31.27 -15.42
N ALA A 18 0.54 -30.76 -15.18
CA ALA A 18 -0.09 -30.85 -13.87
C ALA A 18 -0.45 -32.31 -13.57
N LEU A 19 -0.26 -32.73 -12.32
CA LEU A 19 -0.69 -34.05 -11.87
C LEU A 19 -2.23 -34.10 -11.80
N ASN A 20 -2.82 -35.22 -12.22
CA ASN A 20 -4.26 -35.45 -12.14
C ASN A 20 -4.66 -35.96 -10.74
N ASN A 21 -4.46 -35.13 -9.72
CA ASN A 21 -4.68 -35.48 -8.31
C ASN A 21 -5.47 -34.41 -7.53
N THR A 22 -6.18 -33.52 -8.23
CA THR A 22 -6.93 -32.42 -7.62
C THR A 22 -8.37 -32.85 -7.33
N VAL A 23 -8.85 -32.56 -6.12
CA VAL A 23 -10.26 -32.69 -5.75
C VAL A 23 -10.92 -31.34 -6.06
N LEU A 24 -11.91 -31.32 -6.97
CA LEU A 24 -12.57 -30.13 -7.54
C LEU A 24 -11.68 -29.27 -8.47
N PRO A 25 -11.23 -29.78 -9.62
CA PRO A 25 -10.54 -28.96 -10.61
C PRO A 25 -11.44 -27.83 -11.11
N ALA A 26 -10.85 -26.70 -11.46
CA ALA A 26 -11.56 -25.64 -12.16
C ALA A 26 -12.12 -26.15 -13.49
N GLU A 27 -13.37 -25.79 -13.79
CA GLU A 27 -14.03 -26.06 -15.07
C GLU A 27 -13.25 -25.43 -16.23
N ASP A 28 -12.77 -24.21 -16.01
CA ASP A 28 -11.88 -23.47 -16.90
C ASP A 28 -10.60 -23.10 -16.14
N ARG A 29 -9.51 -23.78 -16.47
CA ARG A 29 -8.20 -23.55 -15.85
C ARG A 29 -7.61 -22.20 -16.28
N GLU A 30 -7.83 -21.76 -17.51
CA GLU A 30 -7.30 -20.50 -18.02
C GLU A 30 -7.97 -19.33 -17.30
N ALA A 31 -9.30 -19.34 -17.20
CA ALA A 31 -10.05 -18.33 -16.45
C ALA A 31 -9.67 -18.27 -14.96
N LYS A 32 -9.39 -19.42 -14.33
CA LYS A 32 -8.88 -19.43 -12.94
C LYS A 32 -7.52 -18.75 -12.85
N VAL A 33 -6.58 -19.08 -13.75
CA VAL A 33 -5.23 -18.51 -13.75
C VAL A 33 -5.29 -17.00 -14.01
N GLU A 34 -6.15 -16.56 -14.93
CA GLU A 34 -6.39 -15.14 -15.18
C GLU A 34 -6.88 -14.42 -13.92
N PHE A 35 -7.89 -14.97 -13.24
CA PHE A 35 -8.37 -14.41 -11.97
C PHE A 35 -7.28 -14.35 -10.90
N GLN A 36 -6.47 -15.41 -10.74
CA GLN A 36 -5.36 -15.41 -9.79
C GLN A 36 -4.30 -14.35 -10.13
N ARG A 37 -4.02 -14.12 -11.42
CA ARG A 37 -3.11 -13.05 -11.87
C ARG A 37 -3.70 -11.68 -11.58
N GLU A 38 -4.99 -11.49 -11.80
CA GLU A 38 -5.70 -10.25 -11.50
C GLU A 38 -5.64 -9.91 -10.00
N VAL A 39 -5.85 -10.92 -9.14
CA VAL A 39 -5.70 -10.79 -7.68
C VAL A 39 -4.26 -10.45 -7.30
N ALA A 40 -3.28 -11.13 -7.90
CA ALA A 40 -1.86 -10.87 -7.61
C ALA A 40 -1.44 -9.44 -8.01
N GLU A 41 -1.90 -8.96 -9.16
CA GLU A 41 -1.63 -7.60 -9.62
C GLU A 41 -2.29 -6.56 -8.73
N PHE A 42 -3.55 -6.77 -8.35
CA PHE A 42 -4.21 -5.90 -7.40
C PHE A 42 -3.52 -5.90 -6.03
N SER A 43 -3.04 -7.06 -5.58
CA SER A 43 -2.26 -7.20 -4.35
C SER A 43 -0.95 -6.42 -4.38
N ARG A 44 -0.24 -6.43 -5.52
CA ARG A 44 0.96 -5.62 -5.73
C ARG A 44 0.66 -4.12 -5.56
N ARG A 45 -0.43 -3.63 -6.13
CA ARG A 45 -0.86 -2.22 -6.02
C ARG A 45 -1.16 -1.84 -4.57
N VAL A 46 -1.99 -2.63 -3.88
CA VAL A 46 -2.36 -2.37 -2.47
C VAL A 46 -1.12 -2.39 -1.56
N GLN A 47 -0.23 -3.36 -1.73
CA GLN A 47 1.02 -3.44 -0.94
C GLN A 47 1.94 -2.24 -1.19
N GLY A 48 2.08 -1.80 -2.45
CA GLY A 48 2.84 -0.60 -2.79
C GLY A 48 2.28 0.65 -2.11
N THR A 49 0.96 0.81 -2.10
CA THR A 49 0.28 1.91 -1.41
C THR A 49 0.47 1.86 0.11
N GLN A 50 0.36 0.68 0.72
CA GLN A 50 0.62 0.51 2.15
C GLN A 50 2.07 0.83 2.52
N GLN A 51 3.02 0.45 1.67
CA GLN A 51 4.44 0.75 1.85
C GLN A 51 4.71 2.26 1.77
N LEU A 52 4.14 2.96 0.77
CA LEU A 52 4.21 4.42 0.67
C LEU A 52 3.67 5.10 1.93
N MET A 53 2.50 4.68 2.41
CA MET A 53 1.92 5.21 3.65
C MET A 53 2.83 4.98 4.87
N ARG A 54 3.52 3.84 4.95
CA ARG A 54 4.48 3.55 6.02
C ARG A 54 5.68 4.49 5.96
N GLU A 55 6.19 4.76 4.77
CA GLU A 55 7.30 5.69 4.55
C GLU A 55 6.92 7.12 4.90
N MET A 56 5.73 7.58 4.47
CA MET A 56 5.18 8.88 4.86
C MET A 56 5.05 9.01 6.38
N ARG A 57 4.50 8.00 7.08
CA ARG A 57 4.39 8.01 8.55
C ARG A 57 5.77 8.10 9.22
N ASN A 58 6.77 7.43 8.63
CA ASN A 58 8.14 7.52 9.13
C ASN A 58 8.72 8.93 8.95
N ARG A 59 8.48 9.60 7.81
CA ARG A 59 8.86 11.00 7.60
C ARG A 59 8.14 11.93 8.57
N MET A 60 6.83 11.78 8.74
CA MET A 60 6.02 12.55 9.69
C MET A 60 6.57 12.50 11.11
N ARG A 61 7.03 11.32 11.58
CA ARG A 61 7.71 11.23 12.88
C ARG A 61 8.95 12.13 12.99
N HIS A 62 9.76 12.21 11.94
CA HIS A 62 10.94 13.08 11.94
C HIS A 62 10.57 14.55 11.81
N ILE A 63 9.57 14.87 10.98
CA ILE A 63 9.01 16.22 10.82
C ILE A 63 8.53 16.76 12.17
N LYS A 64 7.79 15.97 12.95
CA LYS A 64 7.33 16.38 14.29
C LYS A 64 8.48 16.81 15.20
N GLU A 65 9.58 16.05 15.21
CA GLU A 65 10.76 16.39 16.01
C GLU A 65 11.47 17.64 15.51
N ALA A 66 11.47 17.88 14.19
CA ALA A 66 12.04 19.10 13.62
C ALA A 66 11.18 20.33 13.95
N ILE A 67 9.85 20.22 13.87
CA ILE A 67 8.90 21.29 14.28
C ILE A 67 9.17 21.69 15.74
N ASN A 68 9.37 20.73 16.63
CA ASN A 68 9.66 20.99 18.05
C ASN A 68 11.01 21.69 18.32
N ARG A 69 11.91 21.74 17.32
CA ARG A 69 13.24 22.36 17.43
C ARG A 69 13.35 23.71 16.74
N VAL A 70 12.28 24.18 16.10
CA VAL A 70 12.26 25.52 15.50
C VAL A 70 12.29 26.54 16.64
N GLU A 71 13.24 27.47 16.59
CA GLU A 71 13.41 28.50 17.63
C GLU A 71 12.34 29.60 17.54
N GLU A 72 11.92 29.92 16.31
CA GLU A 72 10.87 30.91 16.06
C GLU A 72 9.47 30.26 16.01
N PRO A 73 8.45 30.86 16.64
CA PRO A 73 7.08 30.37 16.51
C PRO A 73 6.61 30.53 15.05
N VAL A 74 6.49 29.42 14.34
CA VAL A 74 5.85 29.40 13.02
C VAL A 74 4.39 29.02 13.20
N ASP A 75 3.54 30.03 13.10
CA ASP A 75 2.09 29.88 13.23
C ASP A 75 1.57 28.81 12.27
N GLY A 76 0.85 27.83 12.84
CA GLY A 76 0.15 26.81 12.06
C GLY A 76 0.96 25.58 11.68
N LEU A 77 2.30 25.55 11.85
CA LEU A 77 3.12 24.40 11.41
C LEU A 77 2.72 23.08 12.08
N MET A 78 2.49 23.13 13.39
CA MET A 78 2.01 21.97 14.15
C MET A 78 0.55 21.62 13.82
N ALA A 79 -0.28 22.62 13.47
CA ALA A 79 -1.66 22.39 13.06
C ALA A 79 -1.72 21.67 11.69
N ASP A 80 -0.89 22.09 10.74
CA ASP A 80 -0.73 21.45 9.44
C ASP A 80 -0.24 20.00 9.59
N TYR A 81 0.73 19.78 10.48
CA TYR A 81 1.19 18.42 10.82
C TYR A 81 0.03 17.53 11.27
N TYR A 82 -0.77 17.99 12.23
CA TYR A 82 -1.90 17.20 12.76
C TYR A 82 -3.03 17.02 11.74
N ALA A 83 -3.25 18.00 10.86
CA ALA A 83 -4.20 17.86 9.76
C ALA A 83 -3.77 16.75 8.78
N LEU A 84 -2.49 16.71 8.40
CA LEU A 84 -1.95 15.67 7.55
C LEU A 84 -1.96 14.29 8.24
N ASP A 85 -1.58 14.22 9.51
CA ASP A 85 -1.59 12.98 10.31
C ASP A 85 -3.02 12.39 10.40
N ALA A 86 -4.02 13.24 10.67
CA ALA A 86 -5.42 12.83 10.69
C ALA A 86 -5.91 12.31 9.33
N ALA A 87 -5.58 13.02 8.25
CA ALA A 87 -5.94 12.59 6.89
C ALA A 87 -5.28 11.25 6.51
N MET A 88 -4.03 11.04 6.92
CA MET A 88 -3.33 9.77 6.75
C MET A 88 -4.00 8.62 7.51
N ASP A 89 -4.53 8.89 8.70
CA ASP A 89 -5.28 7.89 9.49
C ASP A 89 -6.65 7.59 8.90
N ASP A 90 -7.35 8.59 8.35
CA ASP A 90 -8.61 8.40 7.64
C ASP A 90 -8.45 7.48 6.43
N VAL A 91 -7.47 7.74 5.56
CA VAL A 91 -7.23 6.88 4.39
C VAL A 91 -6.68 5.50 4.78
N SER A 92 -5.91 5.42 5.86
CA SER A 92 -5.46 4.14 6.40
C SER A 92 -6.64 3.30 6.88
N ARG A 93 -7.64 3.90 7.53
CA ARG A 93 -8.88 3.24 7.95
C ARG A 93 -9.74 2.85 6.74
N ALA A 94 -9.86 3.71 5.73
CA ALA A 94 -10.59 3.39 4.51
C ALA A 94 -9.97 2.18 3.79
N LEU A 95 -8.64 2.13 3.67
CA LEU A 95 -7.93 1.06 2.96
C LEU A 95 -7.91 -0.26 3.74
N ASN A 96 -7.63 -0.19 5.05
CA ASN A 96 -7.29 -1.37 5.87
C ASN A 96 -8.40 -1.78 6.83
N GLY A 97 -9.38 -0.92 7.07
CA GLY A 97 -10.39 -1.07 8.11
C GLY A 97 -9.98 -0.41 9.43
N ASP A 98 -10.92 -0.34 10.36
CA ASP A 98 -10.73 0.22 11.69
C ASP A 98 -10.25 -0.87 12.66
N ASN A 99 -8.96 -0.82 13.01
CA ASN A 99 -8.36 -1.78 13.94
C ASN A 99 -8.94 -1.70 15.36
N MET A 100 -9.46 -0.54 15.77
CA MET A 100 -10.04 -0.37 17.09
C MET A 100 -11.40 -1.08 17.16
N LYS A 101 -12.23 -0.97 16.12
CA LYS A 101 -13.45 -1.76 15.98
C LYS A 101 -13.16 -3.27 15.96
N THR A 102 -12.18 -3.70 15.16
CA THR A 102 -11.76 -5.12 15.12
C THR A 102 -11.36 -5.64 16.50
N ARG A 103 -10.56 -4.88 17.26
CA ARG A 103 -10.13 -5.27 18.60
C ARG A 103 -11.28 -5.35 19.61
N LEU A 104 -12.32 -4.55 19.41
CA LEU A 104 -13.50 -4.47 20.28
C LEU A 104 -14.65 -5.37 19.79
N ASP A 105 -14.43 -6.18 18.75
CA ASP A 105 -15.47 -7.01 18.11
C ASP A 105 -16.71 -6.20 17.68
N ILE A 106 -16.47 -4.96 17.22
CA ILE A 106 -17.49 -4.08 16.68
C ILE A 106 -17.57 -4.31 15.17
N ASP A 107 -18.79 -4.54 14.69
CA ASP A 107 -19.05 -4.80 13.27
C ASP A 107 -18.61 -3.63 12.38
N GLN A 108 -18.05 -3.99 11.22
CA GLN A 108 -17.66 -3.04 10.19
C GLN A 108 -17.64 -3.75 8.82
N PRO A 109 -17.98 -3.04 7.74
CA PRO A 109 -17.87 -3.61 6.42
C PRO A 109 -16.41 -4.01 6.10
N PRO A 110 -16.19 -5.08 5.32
CA PRO A 110 -14.84 -5.46 4.88
C PRO A 110 -14.20 -4.33 4.07
N SER A 111 -12.99 -3.93 4.47
CA SER A 111 -12.17 -2.96 3.75
C SER A 111 -11.63 -3.54 2.43
N PRO A 112 -11.15 -2.72 1.49
CA PRO A 112 -10.53 -3.19 0.25
C PRO A 112 -9.38 -4.17 0.51
N ALA A 113 -8.49 -3.85 1.45
CA ALA A 113 -7.39 -4.74 1.83
C ALA A 113 -7.90 -6.01 2.53
N GLY A 114 -8.96 -5.91 3.32
CA GLY A 114 -9.60 -7.06 3.96
C GLY A 114 -10.19 -8.05 2.95
N ARG A 115 -10.95 -7.55 1.97
CA ARG A 115 -11.50 -8.35 0.86
C ARG A 115 -10.39 -9.05 0.08
N LEU A 116 -9.35 -8.30 -0.30
CA LEU A 116 -8.18 -8.84 -0.99
C LEU A 116 -7.47 -9.92 -0.15
N GLY A 117 -7.36 -9.71 1.16
CA GLY A 117 -6.75 -10.67 2.09
C GLY A 117 -7.47 -12.01 2.08
N TRP A 118 -8.80 -12.00 2.19
CA TRP A 118 -9.63 -13.21 2.13
C TRP A 118 -9.51 -13.93 0.78
N ILE A 119 -9.63 -13.20 -0.33
CA ILE A 119 -9.50 -13.79 -1.67
C ILE A 119 -8.12 -14.44 -1.83
N ASN A 120 -7.05 -13.77 -1.40
CA ASN A 120 -5.71 -14.34 -1.44
C ASN A 120 -5.62 -15.62 -0.61
N TYR A 121 -6.13 -15.60 0.62
CA TYR A 121 -6.11 -16.78 1.50
C TYR A 121 -6.82 -17.98 0.85
N GLU A 122 -7.99 -17.75 0.26
CA GLU A 122 -8.84 -18.80 -0.31
C GLU A 122 -8.36 -19.29 -1.69
N GLN A 123 -7.79 -18.40 -2.51
CA GLN A 123 -7.46 -18.71 -3.91
C GLN A 123 -6.00 -19.05 -4.15
N LYS A 124 -5.07 -18.67 -3.26
CA LYS A 124 -3.62 -18.84 -3.50
C LYS A 124 -3.22 -20.28 -3.82
N TYR A 125 -3.83 -21.26 -3.15
CA TYR A 125 -3.55 -22.68 -3.36
C TYR A 125 -4.76 -23.46 -3.90
N SER A 126 -5.83 -22.76 -4.30
CA SER A 126 -7.03 -23.42 -4.81
C SER A 126 -6.81 -23.98 -6.20
N THR A 127 -7.31 -25.20 -6.40
CA THR A 127 -7.33 -25.84 -7.72
C THR A 127 -8.66 -25.63 -8.44
N SER A 128 -9.68 -25.16 -7.71
CA SER A 128 -11.07 -24.93 -8.14
C SER A 128 -11.30 -23.55 -8.75
N SER A 129 -12.40 -23.38 -9.47
CA SER A 129 -12.82 -22.09 -10.02
C SER A 129 -13.07 -21.05 -8.91
N PRO A 130 -12.79 -19.75 -9.15
CA PRO A 130 -13.19 -18.70 -8.22
C PRO A 130 -14.72 -18.61 -8.15
N THR A 131 -15.25 -18.45 -6.94
CA THR A 131 -16.69 -18.30 -6.70
C THR A 131 -17.21 -16.94 -7.19
N GLY A 132 -18.52 -16.81 -7.33
CA GLY A 132 -19.15 -15.51 -7.60
C GLY A 132 -18.82 -14.47 -6.53
N THR A 133 -18.74 -14.89 -5.27
CA THR A 133 -18.36 -14.01 -4.14
C THR A 133 -16.93 -13.48 -4.26
N HIS A 134 -15.97 -14.30 -4.72
CA HIS A 134 -14.60 -13.82 -4.95
C HIS A 134 -14.57 -12.74 -6.03
N LYS A 135 -15.26 -12.96 -7.16
CA LYS A 135 -15.31 -12.01 -8.27
C LYS A 135 -15.97 -10.69 -7.86
N MET A 136 -17.10 -10.77 -7.16
CA MET A 136 -17.80 -9.60 -6.63
C MET A 136 -16.95 -8.83 -5.62
N SER A 137 -16.30 -9.55 -4.70
CA SER A 137 -15.45 -8.92 -3.67
C SER A 137 -14.21 -8.25 -4.26
N LEU A 138 -13.63 -8.83 -5.33
CA LEU A 138 -12.52 -8.21 -6.06
C LEU A 138 -12.96 -6.93 -6.76
N ALA A 139 -14.14 -6.94 -7.41
CA ALA A 139 -14.69 -5.77 -8.09
C ALA A 139 -14.94 -4.61 -7.11
N ILE A 140 -15.60 -4.89 -5.97
CA ILE A 140 -15.85 -3.89 -4.92
C ILE A 140 -14.51 -3.34 -4.39
N ALA A 141 -13.56 -4.22 -4.07
CA ALA A 141 -12.28 -3.79 -3.53
C ALA A 141 -11.51 -2.89 -4.50
N LYS A 142 -11.57 -3.16 -5.81
CA LYS A 142 -10.96 -2.30 -6.84
C LYS A 142 -11.65 -0.95 -6.94
N GLU A 143 -12.98 -0.95 -6.97
CA GLU A 143 -13.80 0.28 -7.04
C GLU A 143 -13.53 1.20 -5.85
N GLU A 144 -13.50 0.65 -4.63
CA GLU A 144 -13.21 1.39 -3.41
C GLU A 144 -11.74 1.85 -3.33
N PHE A 145 -10.81 1.08 -3.91
CA PHE A 145 -9.38 1.37 -3.84
C PHE A 145 -8.94 2.58 -4.68
N GLU A 146 -9.49 2.76 -5.88
CA GLU A 146 -9.05 3.86 -6.78
C GLU A 146 -9.17 5.25 -6.13
N PRO A 147 -10.31 5.69 -5.56
CA PRO A 147 -10.38 7.00 -4.91
C PRO A 147 -9.46 7.12 -3.68
N ILE A 148 -9.24 6.02 -2.94
CA ILE A 148 -8.30 6.00 -1.81
C ILE A 148 -6.87 6.21 -2.30
N LEU A 149 -6.49 5.58 -3.40
CA LEU A 149 -5.16 5.73 -4.01
C LEU A 149 -4.92 7.18 -4.43
N ASP A 150 -5.91 7.85 -5.02
CA ASP A 150 -5.78 9.23 -5.45
C ASP A 150 -5.61 10.20 -4.26
N ILE A 151 -6.32 9.96 -3.15
CA ILE A 151 -6.11 10.73 -1.92
C ILE A 151 -4.69 10.48 -1.39
N ILE A 152 -4.25 9.22 -1.30
CA ILE A 152 -2.89 8.89 -0.81
C ILE A 152 -1.81 9.53 -1.68
N ARG A 153 -1.99 9.56 -3.01
CA ARG A 153 -1.08 10.26 -3.93
C ARG A 153 -1.00 11.73 -3.60
N LYS A 154 -2.16 12.39 -3.47
CA LYS A 154 -2.22 13.81 -3.09
C LYS A 154 -1.52 14.08 -1.76
N LEU A 155 -1.81 13.28 -0.73
CA LEU A 155 -1.16 13.41 0.57
C LEU A 155 0.37 13.29 0.44
N ALA A 156 0.86 12.42 -0.45
CA ALA A 156 2.29 12.16 -0.64
C ALA A 156 3.01 13.24 -1.47
N THR A 157 2.39 13.71 -2.56
CA THR A 157 3.04 14.58 -3.55
C THR A 157 2.66 16.05 -3.43
N GLU A 158 1.63 16.39 -2.65
CA GLU A 158 1.21 17.77 -2.45
C GLU A 158 1.28 18.14 -0.97
N ASP A 159 0.49 17.49 -0.12
CA ASP A 159 0.32 17.95 1.26
C ASP A 159 1.58 17.74 2.12
N LEU A 160 2.26 16.59 1.95
CA LEU A 160 3.54 16.33 2.60
C LEU A 160 4.65 17.26 2.10
N GLU A 161 4.74 17.51 0.80
CA GLU A 161 5.74 18.42 0.22
C GLU A 161 5.51 19.86 0.68
N ALA A 162 4.24 20.30 0.76
CA ALA A 162 3.88 21.61 1.28
C ALA A 162 4.27 21.78 2.76
N LEU A 163 4.06 20.74 3.58
CA LEU A 163 4.52 20.74 4.97
C LEU A 163 6.05 20.79 5.05
N GLU A 164 6.75 19.98 4.26
CA GLU A 164 8.21 19.97 4.20
C GLU A 164 8.79 21.33 3.75
N GLN A 165 8.14 22.03 2.81
CA GLN A 165 8.55 23.38 2.40
C GLN A 165 8.36 24.40 3.52
N LYS A 166 7.26 24.34 4.28
CA LYS A 166 7.07 25.21 5.46
C LYS A 166 8.12 24.98 6.54
N LEU A 167 8.60 23.74 6.71
CA LEU A 167 9.72 23.45 7.60
C LEU A 167 11.02 24.11 7.10
N GLU A 168 11.26 24.11 5.80
CA GLU A 168 12.43 24.75 5.21
C GLU A 168 12.38 26.27 5.39
N ASP A 169 11.22 26.89 5.11
CA ASP A 169 11.01 28.33 5.29
C ASP A 169 11.12 28.77 6.76
N ALA A 170 10.98 27.83 7.69
CA ALA A 170 11.12 28.00 9.13
C ALA A 170 12.53 27.74 9.67
N ASP A 171 13.52 27.52 8.79
CA ASP A 171 14.88 27.11 9.16
C ASP A 171 14.91 25.87 10.09
N ALA A 172 13.90 24.98 9.96
CA ALA A 172 13.81 23.80 10.78
C ALA A 172 14.93 22.79 10.45
N PRO A 173 15.47 22.08 11.45
CA PRO A 173 16.50 21.06 11.21
C PRO A 173 16.09 20.06 10.13
N TYR A 174 17.08 19.58 9.37
CA TYR A 174 16.86 18.60 8.30
C TYR A 174 16.18 17.31 8.81
N THR A 175 15.28 16.77 8.00
CA THR A 175 14.59 15.49 8.23
C THR A 175 14.84 14.50 7.10
N PRO A 176 15.07 13.20 7.38
CA PRO A 176 15.29 12.21 6.33
C PRO A 176 14.16 12.16 5.29
N GLY A 177 14.53 12.21 4.01
CA GLY A 177 13.60 12.13 2.89
C GLY A 177 13.03 13.47 2.44
N ARG A 178 13.30 14.57 3.17
CA ARG A 178 13.03 15.94 2.72
C ARG A 178 14.00 16.31 1.60
N ALA A 179 13.51 16.93 0.53
CA ALA A 179 14.39 17.47 -0.50
C ALA A 179 15.21 18.62 0.10
N LEU A 180 16.53 18.54 0.03
CA LEU A 180 17.40 19.68 0.34
C LEU A 180 17.33 20.64 -0.85
N LYS A 181 16.82 21.85 -0.65
CA LYS A 181 17.28 22.96 -1.49
C LYS A 181 18.73 23.18 -1.05
N MET A 182 19.65 22.64 -1.84
CA MET A 182 21.06 22.99 -1.71
C MET A 182 21.13 24.50 -1.61
N ILE A 183 21.70 24.98 -0.52
CA ILE A 183 21.94 26.39 -0.21
C ILE A 183 22.44 27.07 -1.49
N ASP A 184 21.62 27.93 -2.08
CA ASP A 184 22.06 28.86 -3.13
C ASP A 184 22.93 29.97 -2.51
#